data_AF-A0A1B4PTI9-F1
#
_entry.id   AF-A0A1B4PTI9-F1
#
_cell.length_a   1.000
_cell.length_b   1.000
_cell.length_c   1.000
_cell.angle_alpha   90.00
_cell.angle_beta   90.00
_cell.angle_gamma   90.00
#
_symmetry.space_group_name_H-M   'P 1'
#
loop_
_entity.id
_entity.type
_entity.pdbx_description
1 polymer ?
#
loop_
_entity_poly.entity_id
_entity_poly.type
_entity_poly.pdbx_seq_one_letter_code
_entity_poly.pdbx_strand_id
1 'polypeptide(L)'
;MSAAGRAACRAHAARQRGLVLLALLLALMLMSIALAGALDVWALQRRREDEKQLLFAGDQYRRAIVRYYGLARAYPASVDDLVDDTRFPKPMHHLRRAYPDPLTGRADWMFLWRADRFYGVYSSVDRATVKRAGFPRQYADFDGEETYAKWKFLYLAPGLAMPAGDAAPAAAQAASDAAASAPSLSGFGGYLPGQQRSGLR
;
A
#
# COMPACT_ATOMS: atom_id res chain seq x y z
N MET A 1 -40.75 -72.12 -44.41
CA MET A 1 -40.32 -70.71 -44.60
C MET A 1 -40.89 -69.87 -43.47
N SER A 2 -40.09 -69.46 -42.48
CA SER A 2 -40.37 -68.25 -41.68
C SER A 2 -39.18 -67.93 -40.77
N ALA A 3 -38.45 -66.88 -41.11
CA ALA A 3 -37.49 -66.24 -40.23
C ALA A 3 -37.40 -64.76 -40.63
N ALA A 4 -38.08 -63.88 -39.90
CA ALA A 4 -37.77 -62.46 -39.90
C ALA A 4 -38.42 -61.76 -38.72
N GLY A 5 -37.65 -60.92 -38.02
CA GLY A 5 -38.21 -59.78 -37.29
C GLY A 5 -37.94 -59.72 -35.78
N ARG A 6 -36.67 -59.57 -35.35
CA ARG A 6 -36.35 -59.15 -33.96
C ARG A 6 -35.16 -58.17 -33.81
N ALA A 7 -34.86 -57.34 -34.82
CA ALA A 7 -33.69 -56.45 -34.76
C ALA A 7 -33.96 -54.98 -34.34
N ALA A 8 -35.20 -54.49 -34.37
CA ALA A 8 -35.46 -53.04 -34.28
C ALA A 8 -35.38 -52.42 -32.87
N CYS A 9 -35.63 -53.17 -31.79
CA CYS A 9 -35.77 -52.58 -30.44
C CYS A 9 -34.45 -52.29 -29.70
N ARG A 10 -33.28 -52.73 -30.20
CA ARG A 10 -32.00 -52.56 -29.49
C ARG A 10 -31.30 -51.23 -29.73
N ALA A 11 -31.56 -50.55 -30.85
CA ALA A 11 -30.88 -49.30 -31.21
C ALA A 11 -31.33 -48.09 -30.34
N HIS A 12 -32.58 -48.12 -29.85
CA HIS A 12 -33.14 -47.01 -29.05
C HIS A 12 -32.54 -46.92 -27.64
N ALA A 13 -32.32 -48.06 -26.97
CA ALA A 13 -31.71 -48.08 -25.63
C ALA A 13 -30.22 -47.64 -25.65
N ALA A 14 -29.49 -47.96 -26.72
CA ALA A 14 -28.11 -47.50 -26.90
C ALA A 14 -28.04 -45.98 -27.17
N ARG A 15 -28.96 -45.44 -27.98
CA ARG A 15 -29.09 -43.99 -28.22
C ARG A 15 -29.46 -43.21 -26.95
N GLN A 16 -30.33 -43.75 -26.10
CA GLN A 16 -30.68 -43.12 -24.83
C GLN A 16 -29.52 -43.10 -23.84
N ARG A 17 -28.69 -44.15 -23.78
CA ARG A 17 -27.46 -44.16 -22.96
C ARG A 17 -26.44 -43.11 -23.41
N GLY A 18 -26.29 -42.92 -24.73
CA GLY A 18 -25.42 -41.87 -25.27
C GLY A 18 -25.88 -40.46 -24.90
N LEU A 19 -27.19 -40.20 -24.99
CA LEU A 19 -27.78 -38.92 -24.59
C LEU A 19 -27.63 -38.62 -23.09
N VAL A 20 -27.80 -39.64 -22.23
CA VAL A 20 -27.60 -39.48 -20.77
C VAL A 20 -26.14 -39.17 -20.43
N LEU A 21 -25.19 -39.84 -21.10
CA LEU A 21 -23.76 -39.51 -20.96
C LEU A 21 -23.45 -38.07 -21.41
N LEU A 22 -24.04 -37.64 -22.52
CA LEU A 22 -23.86 -36.29 -23.05
C LEU A 22 -24.45 -35.23 -22.10
N ALA A 23 -25.65 -35.48 -21.57
CA ALA A 23 -26.29 -34.62 -20.57
C ALA A 23 -25.49 -34.56 -19.27
N LEU A 24 -24.94 -35.68 -18.81
CA LEU A 24 -24.07 -35.75 -17.63
C LEU A 24 -22.77 -34.94 -17.83
N LEU A 25 -22.11 -35.12 -18.98
CA LEU A 25 -20.91 -34.36 -19.33
C LEU A 25 -21.19 -32.85 -19.40
N LEU A 26 -22.33 -32.46 -19.99
CA LEU A 26 -22.76 -31.06 -20.03
C LEU A 26 -23.02 -30.50 -18.62
N ALA A 27 -23.71 -31.25 -17.77
CA ALA A 27 -23.97 -30.85 -16.38
C ALA A 27 -22.66 -30.69 -15.58
N LEU A 28 -21.70 -31.60 -15.74
CA LEU A 28 -20.37 -31.47 -15.12
C LEU A 28 -19.60 -30.25 -15.63
N MET A 29 -19.68 -29.97 -16.94
CA MET A 29 -19.05 -28.78 -17.53
C MET A 29 -19.61 -27.49 -16.93
N LEU A 30 -20.93 -27.38 -16.86
CA LEU A 30 -21.61 -26.22 -16.27
C LEU A 30 -21.26 -26.05 -14.79
N MET A 31 -21.22 -27.15 -14.03
CA MET A 31 -20.85 -27.12 -12.62
C MET A 31 -19.39 -26.67 -12.41
N SER A 32 -18.48 -27.12 -13.27
CA SER A 32 -17.06 -26.73 -13.20
C SER A 32 -16.86 -25.23 -13.47
N ILE A 33 -17.57 -24.68 -14.46
CA ILE A 33 -17.53 -23.25 -14.78
C ILE A 33 -18.10 -22.41 -13.61
N ALA A 34 -19.21 -22.87 -13.02
CA ALA A 34 -19.83 -22.19 -11.87
C ALA A 34 -18.88 -22.11 -10.66
N LEU A 35 -18.06 -23.14 -10.43
CA LEU A 35 -17.12 -23.18 -9.31
C LEU A 35 -15.91 -22.26 -9.52
N ALA A 36 -15.46 -22.07 -10.76
CA ALA A 36 -14.28 -21.26 -11.07
C ALA A 36 -14.43 -19.79 -10.61
N GLY A 37 -15.62 -19.19 -10.76
CA GLY A 37 -15.86 -17.80 -10.34
C GLY A 37 -15.78 -17.58 -8.82
N ALA A 38 -15.99 -18.60 -8.00
CA ALA A 38 -15.91 -18.49 -6.54
C ALA A 38 -14.47 -18.27 -6.04
N LEU A 39 -13.47 -18.80 -6.78
CA LEU A 39 -12.06 -18.71 -6.39
C LEU A 39 -11.51 -17.28 -6.51
N ASP A 40 -11.90 -16.56 -7.56
CA ASP A 40 -11.43 -15.19 -7.81
C ASP A 40 -11.91 -14.21 -6.73
N VAL A 41 -13.15 -14.37 -6.27
CA VAL A 41 -13.72 -13.54 -5.20
C VAL A 41 -12.94 -13.74 -3.90
N TRP A 42 -12.58 -14.99 -3.57
CA TRP A 42 -11.79 -15.29 -2.38
C TRP A 42 -10.38 -14.71 -2.44
N ALA A 43 -9.72 -14.80 -3.60
CA ALA A 43 -8.39 -14.22 -3.77
C ALA A 43 -8.39 -12.70 -3.56
N LEU A 44 -9.43 -12.00 -4.03
CA LEU A 44 -9.58 -10.56 -3.81
C LEU A 44 -9.84 -10.22 -2.34
N GLN A 45 -10.68 -11.00 -1.65
CA GLN A 45 -10.92 -10.79 -0.21
C GLN A 45 -9.63 -10.96 0.60
N ARG A 46 -8.84 -12.00 0.32
CA ARG A 46 -7.53 -12.19 0.96
C ARG A 46 -6.61 -11.00 0.75
N ARG A 47 -6.48 -10.51 -0.49
CA ARG A 47 -5.68 -9.31 -0.77
C ARG A 47 -6.14 -8.08 0.03
N ARG A 48 -7.45 -7.89 0.18
CA ARG A 48 -8.00 -6.79 0.99
C ARG A 48 -7.71 -6.96 2.49
N GLU A 49 -7.71 -8.19 2.99
CA GLU A 49 -7.32 -8.49 4.37
C GLU A 49 -5.84 -8.22 4.60
N ASP A 50 -4.97 -8.70 3.72
CA ASP A 50 -3.52 -8.51 3.79
C ASP A 50 -3.17 -7.01 3.74
N GLU A 51 -3.82 -6.25 2.85
CA GLU A 51 -3.62 -4.80 2.75
C GLU A 51 -4.06 -4.06 4.01
N LYS A 52 -5.19 -4.44 4.62
CA LYS A 52 -5.62 -3.88 5.92
C LYS A 52 -4.62 -4.20 7.02
N GLN A 53 -4.06 -5.41 7.03
CA GLN A 53 -3.03 -5.80 7.98
C GLN A 53 -1.73 -5.04 7.75
N LEU A 54 -1.37 -4.76 6.49
CA LEU A 54 -0.18 -3.99 6.12
C LEU A 54 -0.31 -2.56 6.66
N LEU A 55 -1.45 -1.92 6.39
CA LEU A 55 -1.76 -0.59 6.90
C LEU A 55 -1.77 -0.57 8.44
N PHE A 56 -2.30 -1.61 9.08
CA PHE A 56 -2.30 -1.73 10.54
C PHE A 56 -0.88 -1.88 11.09
N ALA A 57 -0.06 -2.79 10.55
CA ALA A 57 1.30 -3.03 11.00
C ALA A 57 2.17 -1.78 10.79
N GLY A 58 2.11 -1.17 9.60
CA GLY A 58 2.79 0.09 9.30
C GLY A 58 2.37 1.25 10.23
N ASP A 59 1.08 1.32 10.59
CA ASP A 59 0.58 2.29 11.58
C ASP A 59 1.17 2.07 12.98
N GLN A 60 1.37 0.81 13.39
CA GLN A 60 2.04 0.51 14.67
C GLN A 60 3.48 0.97 14.66
N TYR A 61 4.24 0.68 13.59
CA TYR A 61 5.62 1.15 13.46
C TYR A 61 5.71 2.67 13.46
N ARG A 62 4.90 3.36 12.65
CA ARG A 62 4.88 4.84 12.64
C ARG A 62 4.58 5.40 14.02
N ARG A 63 3.53 4.91 14.70
CA ARG A 63 3.17 5.38 16.05
C ARG A 63 4.26 5.08 17.07
N ALA A 64 4.93 3.95 16.98
CA ALA A 64 6.05 3.60 17.85
C ALA A 64 7.19 4.61 17.67
N ILE A 65 7.57 4.92 16.42
CA ILE A 65 8.61 5.91 16.09
C ILE A 65 8.21 7.30 16.60
N VAL A 66 6.95 7.72 16.41
CA VAL A 66 6.44 9.01 16.92
C VAL A 66 6.59 9.10 18.44
N ARG A 67 6.19 8.04 19.17
CA ARG A 67 6.30 8.00 20.63
C ARG A 67 7.76 8.02 21.07
N TYR A 68 8.60 7.19 20.45
CA TYR A 68 10.03 7.11 20.73
C TYR A 68 10.72 8.47 20.53
N TYR A 69 10.46 9.12 19.40
CA TYR A 69 10.98 10.45 19.11
C TYR A 69 10.46 11.50 20.09
N GLY A 70 9.20 11.42 20.51
CA GLY A 70 8.59 12.35 21.46
C GLY A 70 9.30 12.40 22.82
N LEU A 71 9.94 11.30 23.25
CA LEU A 71 10.63 11.22 24.54
C LEU A 71 12.06 11.78 24.48
N ALA A 72 12.85 11.40 23.47
CA ALA A 72 14.29 11.69 23.42
C ALA A 72 14.73 12.53 22.21
N ARG A 73 13.79 12.96 21.34
CA ARG A 73 14.05 13.65 20.06
C ARG A 73 15.07 12.94 19.17
N ALA A 74 15.21 11.63 19.34
CA ALA A 74 16.11 10.77 18.59
C ALA A 74 15.30 9.68 17.90
N TYR A 75 15.77 9.24 16.74
CA TYR A 75 15.20 8.08 16.05
C TYR A 75 15.82 6.77 16.59
N PRO A 76 15.12 5.64 16.48
CA PRO A 76 15.63 4.31 16.89
C PRO A 76 16.74 3.80 15.93
N ALA A 77 17.65 2.95 16.43
CA ALA A 77 18.63 2.25 15.57
C ALA A 77 18.14 0.88 15.12
N SER A 78 17.39 0.16 15.96
CA SER A 78 16.80 -1.14 15.64
C SER A 78 15.31 -1.21 15.96
N VAL A 79 14.61 -2.21 15.43
CA VAL A 79 13.22 -2.51 15.84
C VAL A 79 13.16 -2.94 17.30
N ASP A 80 14.21 -3.56 17.82
CA ASP A 80 14.28 -3.98 19.22
C ASP A 80 14.25 -2.76 20.16
N ASP A 81 14.86 -1.64 19.79
CA ASP A 81 14.77 -0.37 20.52
C ASP A 81 13.31 0.14 20.64
N LEU A 82 12.44 -0.23 19.69
CA LEU A 82 11.02 0.12 19.74
C LEU A 82 10.21 -0.83 20.63
N VAL A 83 10.63 -2.09 20.73
CA VAL A 83 9.96 -3.09 21.56
C VAL A 83 10.32 -2.87 23.02
N ASP A 84 11.59 -2.70 23.33
CA ASP A 84 12.08 -2.52 24.70
C ASP A 84 13.14 -1.41 24.77
N ASP A 85 12.71 -0.20 25.15
CA ASP A 85 13.59 0.94 25.36
C ASP A 85 14.15 0.93 26.80
N THR A 86 15.43 0.55 26.91
CA THR A 86 16.19 0.47 28.16
C THR A 86 16.91 1.76 28.54
N ARG A 87 16.73 2.85 27.78
CA ARG A 87 17.37 4.15 28.06
C ARG A 87 16.85 4.81 29.34
N PHE A 88 15.67 4.39 29.80
CA PHE A 88 15.01 4.93 30.98
C PHE A 88 15.11 3.97 32.17
N PRO A 89 15.10 4.49 33.42
CA PRO A 89 15.11 3.66 34.62
C PRO A 89 13.96 2.65 34.70
N LYS A 90 12.84 2.94 34.03
CA LYS A 90 11.75 2.02 33.79
C LYS A 90 11.69 1.70 32.29
N PRO A 91 11.88 0.44 31.88
CA PRO A 91 11.81 0.05 30.48
C PRO A 91 10.48 0.47 29.84
N MET A 92 10.54 1.17 28.71
CA MET A 92 9.36 1.64 27.98
C MET A 92 9.17 0.86 26.70
N HIS A 93 7.95 0.37 26.48
CA HIS A 93 7.61 -0.40 25.29
C HIS A 93 6.79 0.47 24.34
N HIS A 94 7.35 0.83 23.18
CA HIS A 94 6.67 1.63 22.17
C HIS A 94 5.91 0.77 21.17
N LEU A 95 6.36 -0.47 20.96
CA LEU A 95 5.78 -1.47 20.09
C LEU A 95 5.49 -2.75 20.88
N ARG A 96 4.29 -3.32 20.74
CA ARG A 96 3.91 -4.54 21.49
C ARG A 96 4.70 -5.78 21.08
N ARG A 97 5.05 -5.87 19.80
CA ARG A 97 5.82 -6.96 19.17
C ARG A 97 6.30 -6.49 17.80
N ALA A 98 7.41 -7.04 17.31
CA ALA A 98 7.77 -6.93 15.90
C ALA A 98 6.66 -7.59 15.06
N TYR A 99 5.97 -6.80 14.23
CA TYR A 99 4.90 -7.31 13.38
C TYR A 99 5.51 -7.85 12.09
N PRO A 100 5.16 -9.07 11.64
CA PRO A 100 5.57 -9.55 10.34
C PRO A 100 4.87 -8.74 9.23
N ASP A 101 5.51 -8.64 8.07
CA ASP A 101 4.89 -8.17 6.85
C ASP A 101 3.84 -9.22 6.39
N PRO A 102 2.54 -8.85 6.30
CA PRO A 102 1.50 -9.78 5.88
C PRO A 102 1.61 -10.21 4.41
N LEU A 103 2.33 -9.45 3.57
CA LEU A 103 2.51 -9.79 2.15
C LEU A 103 3.58 -10.87 1.95
N THR A 104 4.64 -10.81 2.76
CA THR A 104 5.79 -11.73 2.68
C THR A 104 5.69 -12.87 3.70
N GLY A 105 4.89 -12.68 4.75
CA GLY A 105 4.72 -13.63 5.87
C GLY A 105 5.92 -13.69 6.82
N ARG A 106 6.89 -12.77 6.66
CA ARG A 106 8.14 -12.70 7.43
C ARG A 106 8.29 -11.30 8.02
N ALA A 107 9.16 -11.15 9.02
CA ALA A 107 9.45 -9.86 9.64
C ALA A 107 10.56 -9.09 8.91
N ASP A 108 10.56 -9.13 7.58
CA ASP A 108 11.59 -8.57 6.69
C ASP A 108 11.15 -7.22 6.10
N TRP A 109 10.79 -6.30 6.99
CA TRP A 109 10.52 -4.92 6.61
C TRP A 109 11.78 -4.24 6.07
N MET A 110 11.60 -3.40 5.07
CA MET A 110 12.65 -2.51 4.60
C MET A 110 12.63 -1.22 5.41
N PHE A 111 13.80 -0.74 5.82
CA PHE A 111 13.94 0.44 6.68
C PHE A 111 14.38 1.65 5.89
N LEU A 112 13.78 2.80 6.19
CA LEU A 112 14.22 4.09 5.66
C LEU A 112 15.24 4.68 6.62
N TRP A 113 16.49 4.75 6.16
CA TRP A 113 17.63 5.18 6.96
C TRP A 113 17.93 6.66 6.77
N ARG A 114 18.25 7.33 7.87
CA ARG A 114 18.83 8.66 7.88
C ARG A 114 20.06 8.63 8.78
N ALA A 115 21.22 8.80 8.17
CA ALA A 115 22.50 8.51 8.81
C ALA A 115 22.51 7.09 9.40
N ASP A 116 22.47 6.94 10.72
CA ASP A 116 22.53 5.66 11.42
C ASP A 116 21.22 5.28 12.14
N ARG A 117 20.12 5.99 11.84
CA ARG A 117 18.82 5.76 12.48
C ARG A 117 17.73 5.60 11.44
N PHE A 118 16.80 4.69 11.69
CA PHE A 118 15.65 4.54 10.81
C PHE A 118 14.48 5.39 11.30
N TYR A 119 13.76 5.98 10.36
CA TYR A 119 12.65 6.89 10.63
C TYR A 119 11.33 6.41 10.01
N GLY A 120 11.36 5.28 9.31
CA GLY A 120 10.19 4.65 8.73
C GLY A 120 10.48 3.26 8.20
N VAL A 121 9.42 2.58 7.80
CA VAL A 121 9.43 1.22 7.25
C VAL A 121 8.53 1.13 6.01
N TYR A 122 8.86 0.21 5.12
CA TYR A 122 8.02 -0.14 3.97
C TYR A 122 8.16 -1.63 3.64
N SER A 123 7.17 -2.18 2.94
CA SER A 123 7.21 -3.56 2.47
C SER A 123 8.07 -3.66 1.21
N SER A 124 8.83 -4.74 1.04
CA SER A 124 9.66 -4.99 -0.15
C SER A 124 8.88 -5.46 -1.38
N VAL A 125 7.58 -5.71 -1.22
CA VAL A 125 6.74 -6.36 -2.26
C VAL A 125 6.27 -5.38 -3.33
N ASP A 126 6.63 -5.68 -4.59
CA ASP A 126 6.24 -4.89 -5.78
C ASP A 126 4.84 -5.25 -6.35
N ARG A 127 3.93 -5.72 -5.52
CA ARG A 127 2.57 -6.11 -5.96
C ARG A 127 1.67 -4.88 -6.10
N ALA A 128 0.71 -4.97 -7.04
CA ALA A 128 -0.29 -3.94 -7.24
C ALA A 128 -1.21 -3.76 -6.01
N THR A 129 -1.43 -2.50 -5.62
CA THR A 129 -2.32 -2.10 -4.53
C THR A 129 -3.79 -2.24 -4.91
N VAL A 130 -4.63 -2.70 -3.98
CA VAL A 130 -6.08 -2.80 -4.21
C VAL A 130 -6.76 -1.47 -3.91
N LYS A 131 -6.34 -0.79 -2.83
CA LYS A 131 -6.83 0.55 -2.48
C LYS A 131 -5.97 1.62 -3.13
N ARG A 132 -6.57 2.40 -4.02
CA ARG A 132 -5.90 3.54 -4.67
C ARG A 132 -6.21 4.89 -4.04
N ALA A 133 -7.38 5.03 -3.40
CA ALA A 133 -7.87 6.32 -2.90
C ALA A 133 -8.63 6.18 -1.57
N GLY A 134 -8.94 7.32 -0.94
CA GLY A 134 -9.68 7.36 0.32
C GLY A 134 -8.83 6.97 1.53
N PHE A 135 -7.55 7.33 1.49
CA PHE A 135 -6.67 7.20 2.64
C PHE A 135 -6.95 8.31 3.67
N PRO A 136 -6.81 8.02 4.98
CA PRO A 136 -6.78 9.06 6.01
C PRO A 136 -5.67 10.07 5.72
N ARG A 137 -5.80 11.31 6.22
CA ARG A 137 -4.83 12.40 5.98
C ARG A 137 -3.37 12.03 6.25
N GLN A 138 -3.11 11.19 7.25
CA GLN A 138 -1.76 10.71 7.59
C GLN A 138 -1.12 9.79 6.53
N TYR A 139 -1.88 9.36 5.54
CA TYR A 139 -1.51 8.47 4.45
C TYR A 139 -1.93 9.05 3.09
N ALA A 140 -2.08 10.37 3.01
CA ALA A 140 -2.42 11.04 1.75
C ALA A 140 -1.37 10.76 0.67
N ASP A 141 -0.11 10.55 1.06
CA ASP A 141 1.00 10.22 0.17
C ASP A 141 0.87 8.85 -0.51
N PHE A 142 -0.09 8.01 -0.07
CA PHE A 142 -0.35 6.70 -0.69
C PHE A 142 -1.41 6.77 -1.80
N ASP A 143 -2.09 7.91 -1.94
CA ASP A 143 -3.15 8.09 -2.94
C ASP A 143 -2.54 8.04 -4.35
N GLY A 144 -3.11 7.20 -5.21
CA GLY A 144 -2.62 6.97 -6.56
C GLY A 144 -1.37 6.08 -6.68
N GLU A 145 -0.79 5.60 -5.58
CA GLU A 145 0.37 4.71 -5.66
C GLU A 145 -0.05 3.31 -6.09
N GLU A 146 0.61 2.79 -7.13
CA GLU A 146 0.25 1.51 -7.73
C GLU A 146 0.86 0.30 -7.01
N THR A 147 1.87 0.51 -6.16
CA THR A 147 2.72 -0.57 -5.62
C THR A 147 2.89 -0.46 -4.11
N TYR A 148 2.82 -1.58 -3.38
CA TYR A 148 3.00 -1.58 -1.92
C TYR A 148 4.39 -1.10 -1.47
N ALA A 149 5.43 -1.30 -2.28
CA ALA A 149 6.78 -0.80 -1.99
C ALA A 149 6.85 0.74 -1.86
N LYS A 150 5.90 1.45 -2.47
CA LYS A 150 5.82 2.91 -2.37
C LYS A 150 5.04 3.39 -1.14
N TRP A 151 4.32 2.50 -0.47
CA TRP A 151 3.65 2.83 0.80
C TRP A 151 4.67 2.86 1.93
N LYS A 152 5.24 4.05 2.12
CA LYS A 152 6.28 4.32 3.11
C LYS A 152 5.65 4.79 4.42
N PHE A 153 5.70 3.95 5.45
CA PHE A 153 5.20 4.29 6.78
C PHE A 153 6.30 4.95 7.59
N LEU A 154 6.27 6.28 7.64
CA LEU A 154 7.36 7.06 8.21
C LEU A 154 6.87 8.17 9.13
N TYR A 155 7.79 8.69 9.92
CA TYR A 155 7.60 9.91 10.68
C TYR A 155 8.83 10.79 10.51
N LEU A 156 8.64 11.99 9.96
CA LEU A 156 9.64 13.04 9.99
C LEU A 156 9.22 14.11 11.00
N ALA A 157 10.15 14.47 11.88
CA ALA A 157 9.94 15.58 12.80
C ALA A 157 9.70 16.89 12.01
N PRO A 158 8.80 17.77 12.50
CA PRO A 158 8.52 19.04 11.84
C PRO A 158 9.80 19.85 11.57
N GLY A 159 10.00 20.28 10.33
CA GLY A 159 11.19 21.03 9.90
C GLY A 159 12.33 20.17 9.34
N LEU A 160 12.25 18.84 9.44
CA LEU A 160 13.14 17.96 8.68
C LEU A 160 12.51 17.66 7.31
N ALA A 161 13.23 18.00 6.23
CA ALA A 161 12.85 17.59 4.89
C ALA A 161 13.06 16.08 4.71
N MET A 162 12.31 15.44 3.83
CA MET A 162 12.53 14.04 3.45
C MET A 162 13.68 13.92 2.45
N PRO A 163 14.54 12.89 2.53
CA PRO A 163 15.54 12.66 1.50
C PRO A 163 14.85 12.47 0.14
N ALA A 164 15.39 13.08 -0.93
CA ALA A 164 14.75 13.07 -2.24
C ALA A 164 14.51 11.66 -2.81
N GLY A 165 15.37 10.67 -2.47
CA GLY A 165 15.19 9.28 -2.87
C GLY A 165 14.07 8.53 -2.12
N ASP A 166 13.66 9.06 -0.96
CA ASP A 166 12.65 8.43 -0.15
C ASP A 166 11.25 9.04 -0.37
N ALA A 167 11.16 10.25 -0.93
CA ALA A 167 9.89 10.93 -1.19
C ALA A 167 9.03 10.16 -2.21
N ALA A 168 7.72 10.10 -1.95
CA ALA A 168 6.77 9.61 -2.94
C ALA A 168 6.71 10.59 -4.13
N PRO A 169 6.63 10.11 -5.39
CA PRO A 169 6.57 10.96 -6.58
C PRO A 169 5.44 11.98 -6.54
N ALA A 170 4.29 11.66 -5.93
CA ALA A 170 3.16 12.57 -5.79
C ALA A 170 3.47 13.81 -4.90
N ALA A 171 4.24 13.61 -3.82
CA ALA A 171 4.65 14.69 -2.92
C ALA A 171 5.71 15.60 -3.56
N ALA A 172 6.58 15.03 -4.41
CA ALA A 172 7.56 15.80 -5.18
C ALA A 172 6.89 16.69 -6.23
N GLN A 173 5.86 16.18 -6.92
CA GLN A 173 5.08 16.93 -7.90
C GLN A 173 4.30 18.08 -7.26
N ALA A 174 3.66 17.84 -6.10
CA ALA A 174 2.94 18.88 -5.36
C ALA A 174 3.87 20.00 -4.85
N ALA A 175 5.11 19.66 -4.45
CA ALA A 175 6.10 20.65 -4.05
C ALA A 175 6.63 21.47 -5.24
N SER A 176 6.82 20.86 -6.42
CA SER A 176 7.19 21.60 -7.63
C SER A 176 6.06 22.49 -8.13
N ASP A 177 4.81 22.03 -8.05
CA ASP A 177 3.64 22.80 -8.47
C ASP A 177 3.38 23.98 -7.52
N ALA A 178 3.58 23.80 -6.21
CA ALA A 178 3.51 24.87 -5.22
C ALA A 178 4.63 25.92 -5.40
N ALA A 179 5.84 25.49 -5.78
CA ALA A 179 6.93 26.41 -6.11
C ALA A 179 6.68 27.16 -7.43
N ALA A 180 6.01 26.54 -8.41
CA ALA A 180 5.64 27.17 -9.69
C ALA A 180 4.42 28.10 -9.60
N SER A 181 3.54 27.91 -8.61
CA SER A 181 2.34 28.72 -8.40
C SER A 181 2.49 29.84 -7.36
N ALA A 182 3.68 30.01 -6.77
CA ALA A 182 4.00 31.23 -6.04
C ALA A 182 4.05 32.41 -7.05
N PRO A 183 3.15 33.42 -6.95
CA PRO A 183 3.22 34.58 -7.83
C PRO A 183 4.54 35.29 -7.55
N SER A 184 5.42 35.31 -8.56
CA SER A 184 6.60 36.15 -8.55
C SER A 184 6.15 37.61 -8.44
N LEU A 185 6.23 38.17 -7.22
CA LEU A 185 6.11 39.60 -6.97
C LEU A 185 7.37 40.31 -7.51
N SER A 186 7.60 40.21 -8.82
CA SER A 186 8.72 40.82 -9.54
C SER A 186 8.25 42.02 -10.38
N GLY A 187 7.21 42.72 -9.93
CA GLY A 187 6.52 43.72 -10.77
C GLY A 187 6.02 44.99 -10.09
N PHE A 188 6.36 45.27 -8.82
CA PHE A 188 5.96 46.54 -8.19
C PHE A 188 7.12 47.55 -8.15
N GLY A 189 7.49 48.04 -9.34
CA GLY A 189 8.27 49.28 -9.50
C GLY A 189 7.39 50.50 -9.22
N GLY A 190 7.16 50.79 -7.95
CA GLY A 190 6.47 52.00 -7.50
C GLY A 190 7.46 53.15 -7.27
N TYR A 191 7.40 54.18 -8.11
CA TYR A 191 8.12 55.44 -7.95
C TYR A 191 7.81 56.09 -6.58
N LEU A 192 8.84 56.41 -5.80
CA LEU A 192 8.74 57.33 -4.67
C LEU A 192 8.85 58.78 -5.18
N PRO A 193 7.81 59.62 -5.05
CA PRO A 193 7.95 61.05 -5.30
C PRO A 193 8.42 61.74 -4.00
N GLY A 194 9.48 62.55 -4.09
CA GLY A 194 9.80 63.53 -3.03
C GLY A 194 11.20 63.47 -2.43
N GLN A 195 12.27 63.49 -3.24
CA GLN A 195 13.62 63.83 -2.75
C GLN A 195 14.10 65.10 -3.48
N GLN A 196 13.83 66.22 -2.84
CA GLN A 196 14.23 67.56 -3.25
C GLN A 196 15.74 67.72 -3.02
N ARG A 197 16.53 67.67 -4.10
CA ARG A 197 17.94 68.09 -4.09
C ARG A 197 18.02 69.59 -3.77
N SER A 198 18.38 69.93 -2.53
CA SER A 198 18.88 71.26 -2.19
C SER A 198 20.40 71.20 -2.20
N GLY A 199 21.00 71.94 -3.14
CA GLY A 199 22.44 72.18 -3.16
C GLY A 199 22.84 73.12 -2.03
N LEU A 200 24.08 72.99 -1.56
CA LEU A 200 24.84 74.03 -0.87
C LEU A 200 26.33 73.64 -0.86
N ARG A 201 27.14 74.54 -1.44
CA ARG A 201 28.61 74.63 -1.55
C ARG A 201 29.28 74.01 -2.77
#